data_AF-A0A7W0KBJ1-F1
#
_entry.id   AF-A0A7W0KBJ1-F1
#
_cell.length_a   1.000
_cell.length_b   1.000
_cell.length_c   1.000
_cell.angle_alpha   90.00
_cell.angle_beta   90.00
_cell.angle_gamma   90.00
#
_symmetry.space_group_name_H-M   'P 1'
#
loop_
_entity.id
_entity.type
_entity.pdbx_description
1 polymer ?
#
loop_
_entity_poly.entity_id
_entity_poly.type
_entity_poly.pdbx_seq_one_letter_code
_entity_poly.pdbx_strand_id
1 'polypeptide(L)'
;MSLESLREEIDKIDEVIVRLLDRRARCAYAIGRVKKEQGLAIYEPKRESDVIARVKALNIKLGGPLDEHAIGRLYERIIDEARRIQRIEAKHEPESLA
;
A
#
# COMPACT_ATOMS: atom_id res chain seq x y z
N MET A 1 27.57 13.20 -12.57
CA MET A 1 26.48 13.42 -11.59
C MET A 1 27.08 13.94 -10.29
N SER A 2 26.46 14.94 -9.67
CA SER A 2 26.81 15.42 -8.33
C SER A 2 25.94 14.74 -7.27
N LEU A 3 26.37 14.77 -6.01
CA LEU A 3 25.54 14.32 -4.89
C LEU A 3 24.19 15.05 -4.87
N GLU A 4 24.19 16.35 -5.16
CA GLU A 4 22.98 17.17 -5.17
C GLU A 4 22.00 16.71 -6.24
N SER A 5 22.48 16.45 -7.47
CA SER A 5 21.62 15.96 -8.55
C SER A 5 20.97 14.60 -8.25
N LEU A 6 21.63 13.74 -7.46
CA LEU A 6 21.04 12.47 -7.04
C LEU A 6 19.97 12.67 -5.96
N ARG A 7 20.15 13.65 -5.07
CA ARG A 7 19.15 13.99 -4.05
C ARG A 7 17.89 14.58 -4.67
N GLU A 8 18.06 15.51 -5.61
CA GLU A 8 16.92 16.07 -6.37
C GLU A 8 16.14 14.98 -7.12
N GLU A 9 16.83 13.96 -7.62
CA GLU A 9 16.17 12.83 -8.27
C GLU A 9 15.40 11.96 -7.26
N ILE A 10 15.95 11.73 -6.08
CA ILE A 10 15.26 11.05 -4.98
C ILE A 10 13.99 11.82 -4.58
N ASP A 11 14.08 13.15 -4.43
CA ASP A 11 12.92 13.97 -4.04
C ASP A 11 11.76 13.85 -5.06
N LYS A 12 12.09 13.82 -6.36
CA LYS A 12 11.09 13.59 -7.42
C LYS A 12 10.49 12.19 -7.35
N ILE A 13 11.31 11.17 -7.09
CA ILE A 13 10.84 9.79 -6.92
C ILE A 13 9.92 9.70 -5.71
N ASP A 14 10.26 10.34 -4.60
CA ASP A 14 9.47 10.35 -3.37
C ASP A 14 8.10 11.00 -3.58
N GLU A 15 8.03 12.09 -4.33
CA GLU A 15 6.75 12.72 -4.70
C GLU A 15 5.84 11.74 -5.48
N VAL A 16 6.41 10.93 -6.37
CA VAL A 16 5.69 9.87 -7.08
C VAL A 16 5.26 8.75 -6.13
N ILE A 17 6.14 8.32 -5.22
CA ILE A 17 5.82 7.29 -4.22
C ILE A 17 4.64 7.73 -3.36
N VAL A 18 4.65 8.97 -2.85
CA VAL A 18 3.55 9.51 -2.02
C VAL A 18 2.23 9.50 -2.80
N ARG A 19 2.22 9.95 -4.06
CA ARG A 19 1.02 9.91 -4.91
C ARG A 19 0.49 8.49 -5.13
N LEU A 20 1.38 7.52 -5.35
CA LEU A 20 1.00 6.12 -5.55
C LEU A 20 0.46 5.49 -4.24
N LEU A 21 1.06 5.83 -3.10
CA LEU A 21 0.60 5.38 -1.79
C LEU A 21 -0.77 5.96 -1.45
N ASP A 22 -1.03 7.24 -1.70
CA ASP A 22 -2.37 7.84 -1.52
C ASP A 22 -3.42 7.12 -2.37
N ARG A 23 -3.13 6.91 -3.67
CA ARG A 23 -4.04 6.17 -4.54
C ARG A 23 -4.31 4.75 -4.01
N ARG A 24 -3.27 4.05 -3.56
CA ARG A 24 -3.41 2.70 -2.97
C ARG A 24 -4.23 2.74 -1.67
N ALA A 25 -4.04 3.75 -0.84
CA ALA A 25 -4.80 3.97 0.40
C ALA A 25 -6.29 4.20 0.11
N ARG A 26 -6.63 5.01 -0.91
CA ARG A 26 -8.03 5.19 -1.36
C ARG A 26 -8.68 3.89 -1.83
N CYS A 27 -7.93 3.04 -2.53
CA CYS A 27 -8.43 1.70 -2.88
C CYS A 27 -8.69 0.86 -1.61
N ALA A 28 -7.79 0.88 -0.63
CA ALA A 28 -7.98 0.18 0.64
C ALA A 28 -9.22 0.72 1.38
N TYR A 29 -9.42 2.03 1.38
CA TYR A 29 -10.61 2.69 1.96
C TYR A 29 -11.90 2.17 1.32
N ALA A 30 -12.00 2.17 -0.02
CA ALA A 30 -13.15 1.64 -0.74
C ALA A 30 -13.39 0.15 -0.47
N ILE A 31 -12.32 -0.66 -0.39
CA ILE A 31 -12.40 -2.08 -0.01
C ILE A 31 -12.98 -2.23 1.40
N GLY A 32 -12.59 -1.37 2.34
CA GLY A 32 -13.13 -1.37 3.71
C GLY A 32 -14.64 -1.18 3.74
N ARG A 33 -15.17 -0.25 2.93
CA ARG A 33 -16.61 -0.03 2.77
C ARG A 33 -17.33 -1.26 2.24
N VAL A 34 -16.84 -1.82 1.13
CA VAL A 34 -17.43 -3.03 0.51
C VAL A 34 -17.44 -4.20 1.49
N LYS A 35 -16.34 -4.41 2.22
CA LYS A 35 -16.25 -5.46 3.24
C LYS A 35 -17.23 -5.24 4.38
N LYS A 36 -17.40 -3.99 4.85
CA LYS A 36 -18.38 -3.64 5.88
C LYS A 36 -19.80 -3.96 5.42
N GLU A 37 -20.17 -3.51 4.22
CA GLU A 37 -21.49 -3.73 3.62
C GLU A 37 -21.80 -5.22 3.45
N GLN A 38 -20.79 -6.05 3.19
CA GLN A 38 -20.90 -7.50 3.00
C GLN A 38 -20.64 -8.32 4.27
N GLY A 39 -20.34 -7.70 5.41
CA GLY A 39 -19.99 -8.40 6.65
C GLY A 39 -18.69 -9.24 6.57
N LEU A 40 -17.77 -8.90 5.65
CA LEU A 40 -16.52 -9.61 5.44
C LEU A 40 -15.40 -9.16 6.38
N ALA A 41 -14.49 -10.08 6.70
CA ALA A 41 -13.33 -9.79 7.54
C ALA A 41 -12.33 -8.85 6.83
N ILE A 42 -11.78 -7.90 7.59
CA ILE A 42 -10.71 -7.02 7.08
C ILE A 42 -9.41 -7.80 6.93
N TYR A 43 -9.08 -8.68 7.88
CA TYR A 43 -7.87 -9.48 7.86
C TYR A 43 -8.05 -10.72 6.98
N GLU A 44 -7.26 -10.81 5.91
CA GLU A 44 -7.29 -11.92 4.96
C GLU A 44 -5.84 -12.38 4.67
N PRO A 45 -5.27 -13.27 5.50
CA PRO A 45 -3.85 -13.66 5.40
C PRO A 45 -3.44 -14.12 4.01
N LYS A 46 -4.31 -14.90 3.33
CA LYS A 46 -4.05 -15.39 1.98
C LYS A 46 -3.95 -14.26 0.96
N ARG A 47 -4.83 -13.26 1.05
CA ARG A 47 -4.77 -12.10 0.16
C ARG A 47 -3.50 -11.30 0.36
N GLU A 48 -3.04 -11.15 1.60
CA GLU A 48 -1.80 -10.46 1.96
C GLU A 48 -0.57 -11.21 1.43
N SER A 49 -0.52 -12.54 1.60
CA SER A 49 0.56 -13.36 1.04
C SER A 49 0.63 -13.27 -0.49
N ASP A 50 -0.52 -13.20 -1.17
CA ASP A 50 -0.57 -13.05 -2.62
C ASP A 50 -0.05 -11.69 -3.09
N VAL A 51 -0.30 -10.61 -2.33
CA VAL A 51 0.31 -9.29 -2.61
C VAL A 51 1.82 -9.38 -2.50
N ILE A 52 2.33 -9.95 -1.40
CA ILE A 52 3.77 -10.05 -1.12
C ILE A 52 4.48 -10.88 -2.19
N ALA A 53 3.92 -12.04 -2.56
CA ALA A 53 4.47 -12.87 -3.63
C ALA A 53 4.53 -12.12 -4.96
N ARG A 54 3.45 -11.40 -5.33
CA ARG A 54 3.41 -10.62 -6.57
C ARG A 54 4.47 -9.53 -6.62
N VAL A 55 4.68 -8.79 -5.53
CA VAL A 55 5.63 -7.66 -5.52
C VAL A 55 7.07 -8.13 -5.50
N LYS A 56 7.36 -9.27 -4.85
CA LYS A 56 8.66 -9.93 -4.91
C LYS A 56 8.98 -10.37 -6.34
N ALA A 57 8.04 -11.00 -7.03
CA ALA A 57 8.21 -11.38 -8.44
C ALA A 57 8.46 -10.16 -9.35
N LEU A 58 7.74 -9.05 -9.12
CA LEU A 58 7.97 -7.80 -9.85
C LEU A 58 9.37 -7.21 -9.56
N ASN A 59 9.82 -7.24 -8.31
CA ASN A 59 11.15 -6.76 -7.92
C ASN A 59 12.26 -7.58 -8.61
N ILE A 60 12.14 -8.91 -8.62
CA ILE A 60 13.07 -9.80 -9.32
C ILE A 60 13.13 -9.45 -10.81
N LYS A 61 11.96 -9.25 -11.44
CA LYS A 61 11.89 -8.90 -12.87
C LYS A 61 12.56 -7.55 -13.18
N LEU A 62 12.50 -6.59 -12.26
CA LEU A 62 13.15 -5.28 -12.43
C LEU A 62 14.67 -5.34 -12.29
N GLY A 63 15.21 -6.34 -11.59
CA GLY A 63 16.66 -6.49 -11.40
C GLY A 63 17.29 -5.36 -10.57
N GLY A 64 16.51 -4.71 -9.72
CA GLY A 64 16.95 -3.57 -8.90
C GLY A 64 17.81 -3.98 -7.70
N PRO A 65 18.38 -3.00 -7.00
CA PRO A 65 19.29 -3.25 -5.87
C PRO A 65 18.60 -3.70 -4.57
N LEU A 66 17.26 -3.72 -4.53
CA LEU A 66 16.51 -4.22 -3.38
C LEU A 66 16.45 -5.75 -3.42
N ASP A 67 16.88 -6.39 -2.33
CA ASP A 67 16.68 -7.83 -2.17
C ASP A 67 15.20 -8.19 -1.90
N GLU A 68 14.89 -9.49 -2.00
CA GLU A 68 13.53 -10.01 -1.84
C GLU A 68 12.94 -9.76 -0.44
N HIS A 69 13.79 -9.76 0.59
CA HIS A 69 13.35 -9.52 1.96
C HIS A 69 13.05 -8.03 2.19
N ALA A 70 13.84 -7.13 1.60
CA ALA A 70 13.67 -5.69 1.70
C ALA A 70 12.34 -5.25 1.09
N ILE A 71 12.02 -5.70 -0.13
CA ILE A 71 10.73 -5.37 -0.76
C ILE A 71 9.55 -5.99 0.01
N GLY A 72 9.74 -7.19 0.57
CA GLY A 72 8.75 -7.84 1.44
C GLY A 72 8.40 -6.98 2.65
N ARG A 73 9.42 -6.57 3.43
CA ARG A 73 9.24 -5.74 4.63
C ARG A 73 8.55 -4.40 4.31
N LEU A 74 8.90 -3.76 3.19
CA LEU A 74 8.23 -2.52 2.78
C LEU A 74 6.74 -2.74 2.52
N TYR A 75 6.40 -3.82 1.79
CA TYR A 75 5.01 -4.12 1.47
C TYR A 75 4.20 -4.59 2.67
N GLU A 76 4.80 -5.24 3.65
CA GLU A 76 4.16 -5.55 4.93
C GLU A 76 3.68 -4.27 5.62
N ARG A 77 4.51 -3.22 5.69
CA ARG A 77 4.10 -1.93 6.28
C ARG A 77 3.00 -1.24 5.49
N ILE A 78 3.06 -1.32 4.16
CA ILE A 78 2.02 -0.79 3.27
C ILE A 78 0.68 -1.55 3.44
N ILE A 79 0.72 -2.86 3.74
CA ILE A 79 -0.46 -3.67 4.04
C ILE A 79 -1.00 -3.35 5.44
N ASP A 80 -0.13 -3.19 6.43
CA ASP A 80 -0.50 -2.79 7.80
C ASP A 80 -1.31 -1.50 7.81
N GLU A 81 -0.84 -0.48 7.10
CA GLU A 81 -1.54 0.80 7.01
C GLU A 81 -2.86 0.68 6.24
N ALA A 82 -2.91 -0.13 5.18
CA ALA A 82 -4.15 -0.40 4.47
C ALA A 82 -5.21 -1.07 5.37
N ARG A 83 -4.80 -2.00 6.24
CA ARG A 83 -5.71 -2.59 7.25
C ARG A 83 -6.16 -1.58 8.29
N ARG A 84 -5.27 -0.69 8.72
CA ARG A 84 -5.61 0.40 9.65
C ARG A 84 -6.69 1.29 9.04
N ILE A 85 -6.50 1.74 7.80
CA ILE A 85 -7.47 2.59 7.07
C ILE A 85 -8.81 1.87 6.90
N GLN A 86 -8.81 0.60 6.48
CA GLN A 86 -10.03 -0.21 6.38
C GLN A 86 -10.79 -0.30 7.71
N ARG A 87 -10.07 -0.45 8.83
CA ARG A 87 -10.68 -0.49 10.17
C ARG A 87 -11.26 0.85 10.61
N ILE A 88 -10.60 1.95 10.28
CA ILE A 88 -11.12 3.30 10.59
C ILE A 88 -12.43 3.52 9.84
N GLU A 89 -12.47 3.15 8.56
CA GLU A 89 -13.66 3.31 7.74
C GLU A 89 -14.79 2.36 8.16
N ALA A 90 -14.47 1.10 8.46
CA ALA A 90 -15.48 0.16 8.95
C ALA A 90 -16.18 0.67 10.23
N LYS A 91 -15.48 1.45 11.05
CA LYS A 91 -15.99 2.05 12.30
C LYS A 91 -16.73 3.39 12.10
N HIS A 92 -16.50 4.12 11.01
CA HIS A 92 -17.24 5.34 10.74
C HIS A 92 -18.68 4.97 10.35
N GLU A 93 -19.67 5.52 11.07
CA GLU A 93 -21.04 5.61 10.53
C GLU A 93 -20.99 6.51 9.30
N PRO A 94 -21.75 6.20 8.23
CA PRO A 94 -21.82 7.11 7.10
C PRO A 94 -22.28 8.47 7.65
N GLU A 95 -21.45 9.50 7.52
CA GLU A 95 -21.93 10.87 7.64
C GLU A 95 -23.11 10.97 6.69
N SER A 96 -24.30 11.19 7.26
CA SER A 96 -25.50 11.53 6.52
C SER A 96 -25.09 12.55 5.48
N LEU A 97 -25.20 12.18 4.20
CA LEU A 97 -25.14 13.13 3.09
C LEU A 97 -26.23 14.18 3.37
N ALA A 98 -25.82 15.30 3.95
CA ALA A 98 -26.61 16.51 4.14
C ALA A 98 -26.21 17.51 3.06
#